data_AF-A0A5E4JWS7-F1
#
_entry.id   AF-A0A5E4JWS7-F1
#
_cell.length_a   1.000
_cell.length_b   1.000
_cell.length_c   1.000
_cell.angle_alpha   90.00
_cell.angle_beta   90.00
_cell.angle_gamma   90.00
#
_symmetry.space_group_name_H-M   'P 1'
#
loop_
_entity.id
_entity.type
_entity.pdbx_description
1 polymer ?
#
loop_
_entity_poly.entity_id
_entity_poly.type
_entity_poly.pdbx_seq_one_letter_code
_entity_poly.pdbx_strand_id
1 'polypeptide(L)'
;MIEDKELSQAERNIQDYLNEELLTKKPEHQQFTPFYLKNAKMSFQVAQFLYNLSTNSDTKKSAGVPDDFECFLWVVVTSYYSMFYIANAALSKLGFKVGEKFAHKITQDALLVHFIKNNKLAKHLLDEYKQTKDEVLNLMGLNEEELLKEFQLKAKQLIATFDYQRKRRGEFQYEIQTSAKQHVAQLSLDRARTFIQEMNKVIDKM
;
A
#
# COMPACT_ATOMS: atom_id res chain seq x y z
N MET A 1 -4.75 -11.82 -9.83
CA MET A 1 -5.79 -11.20 -8.97
C MET A 1 -5.81 -11.97 -7.67
N ILE A 2 -6.26 -11.38 -6.56
CA ILE A 2 -6.36 -12.11 -5.29
C ILE A 2 -7.45 -13.18 -5.41
N GLU A 3 -7.05 -14.45 -5.26
CA GLU A 3 -7.93 -15.61 -5.35
C GLU A 3 -8.51 -16.03 -3.98
N ASP A 4 -9.63 -16.73 -3.97
CA ASP A 4 -10.29 -17.18 -2.74
C ASP A 4 -9.43 -18.18 -1.95
N LYS A 5 -8.58 -18.94 -2.64
CA LYS A 5 -7.57 -19.81 -2.02
C LYS A 5 -6.53 -18.99 -1.23
N GLU A 6 -6.11 -17.84 -1.77
CA GLU A 6 -5.16 -16.96 -1.08
C GLU A 6 -5.79 -16.31 0.16
N LEU A 7 -7.05 -15.90 0.07
CA LEU A 7 -7.82 -15.39 1.22
C LEU A 7 -7.95 -16.46 2.32
N SER A 8 -8.35 -17.67 1.94
CA SER A 8 -8.50 -18.79 2.88
C SER A 8 -7.16 -19.16 3.55
N GLN A 9 -6.05 -19.06 2.82
CA GLN A 9 -4.73 -19.28 3.41
C GLN A 9 -4.33 -18.15 4.36
N ALA A 10 -4.58 -16.89 4.00
CA ALA A 10 -4.29 -15.75 4.85
C ALA A 10 -5.05 -15.83 6.18
N GLU A 11 -6.28 -16.34 6.18
CA GLU A 11 -7.05 -16.54 7.42
C GLU A 11 -6.43 -17.59 8.35
N ARG A 12 -6.00 -18.73 7.79
CA ARG A 12 -5.29 -19.75 8.58
C ARG A 12 -4.02 -19.16 9.18
N ASN A 13 -3.23 -18.49 8.35
CA ASN A 13 -2.01 -17.83 8.78
C ASN A 13 -2.25 -16.81 9.90
N ILE A 14 -3.34 -16.03 9.85
CA ILE A 14 -3.64 -15.03 10.90
C ILE A 14 -3.85 -15.69 12.26
N GLN A 15 -4.47 -16.87 12.31
CA GLN A 15 -4.60 -17.61 13.58
C GLN A 15 -3.23 -18.02 14.12
N ASP A 16 -2.36 -18.55 13.25
CA ASP A 16 -1.00 -18.95 13.64
C ASP A 16 -0.20 -17.72 14.13
N TYR A 17 -0.27 -16.59 13.41
CA TYR A 17 0.41 -15.36 13.81
C TYR A 17 -0.07 -14.81 15.16
N LEU A 18 -1.36 -14.95 15.47
CA LEU A 18 -1.90 -14.54 16.77
C LEU A 18 -1.43 -15.47 17.89
N ASN A 19 -1.40 -16.78 17.65
CA ASN A 19 -0.94 -17.79 18.61
C ASN A 19 0.56 -17.66 18.90
N GLU A 20 1.36 -17.33 17.90
CA GLU A 20 2.81 -17.14 18.00
C GLU A 20 3.20 -15.70 18.40
N GLU A 21 2.23 -14.83 18.68
CA GLU A 21 2.42 -13.40 19.00
C GLU A 21 3.19 -12.60 17.91
N LEU A 22 3.23 -13.11 16.68
CA LEU A 22 3.77 -12.42 15.50
C LEU A 22 2.82 -11.34 14.97
N LEU A 23 1.53 -11.45 15.30
CA LEU A 23 0.52 -10.42 15.18
C LEU A 23 -0.20 -10.32 16.52
N THR A 24 -0.42 -9.13 17.03
CA THR A 24 -1.11 -8.94 18.32
C THR A 24 -2.21 -7.91 18.20
N LYS A 25 -3.34 -8.13 18.89
CA LYS A 25 -4.48 -7.21 18.87
C LYS A 25 -4.78 -6.66 20.27
N LYS A 26 -4.52 -5.36 20.48
CA LYS A 26 -4.80 -4.66 21.74
C LYS A 26 -5.20 -3.21 21.47
N PRO A 27 -6.15 -2.62 22.22
CA PRO A 27 -6.55 -1.22 22.03
C PRO A 27 -5.38 -0.24 22.08
N GLU A 28 -4.41 -0.46 22.97
CA GLU A 28 -3.23 0.41 23.08
C GLU A 28 -2.37 0.47 21.82
N HIS A 29 -2.47 -0.50 20.90
CA HIS A 29 -1.71 -0.46 19.66
C HIS A 29 -2.16 0.66 18.71
N GLN A 30 -3.35 1.23 18.91
CA GLN A 30 -3.80 2.40 18.15
C GLN A 30 -2.88 3.60 18.34
N GLN A 31 -2.16 3.69 19.46
CA GLN A 31 -1.21 4.78 19.75
C GLN A 31 -0.04 4.83 18.74
N PHE A 32 0.24 3.74 18.01
CA PHE A 32 1.29 3.69 16.99
C PHE A 32 0.83 4.25 15.63
N THR A 33 -0.47 4.53 15.44
CA THR A 33 -1.01 5.03 14.16
C THR A 33 -0.28 6.30 13.69
N PRO A 34 -0.07 7.35 14.54
CA PRO A 34 0.61 8.56 14.11
C PRO A 34 2.07 8.31 13.68
N PHE A 35 2.77 7.38 14.33
CA PHE A 35 4.13 6.99 13.95
C PHE A 35 4.15 6.40 12.54
N TYR A 36 3.23 5.47 12.24
CA TYR A 36 3.15 4.87 10.92
C TYR A 36 2.73 5.86 9.83
N LEU A 37 1.76 6.74 10.11
CA LEU A 37 1.35 7.81 9.19
C LEU A 37 2.51 8.74 8.85
N LYS A 38 3.26 9.18 9.87
CA LYS A 38 4.45 10.04 9.69
C LYS A 38 5.49 9.35 8.81
N ASN A 39 5.80 8.09 9.08
CA ASN A 39 6.79 7.35 8.31
C ASN A 39 6.34 7.06 6.88
N ALA A 40 5.05 6.77 6.65
CA ALA A 40 4.51 6.62 5.31
C ALA A 40 4.71 7.89 4.47
N LYS A 41 4.38 9.05 5.04
CA LYS A 41 4.57 10.35 4.39
C LYS A 41 6.05 10.64 4.13
N MET A 42 6.90 10.48 5.15
CA MET A 42 8.34 10.73 5.02
C MET A 42 8.99 9.82 3.97
N SER A 43 8.71 8.50 4.00
CA SER A 43 9.25 7.55 3.02
C SER A 43 8.79 7.88 1.60
N PHE A 44 7.56 8.37 1.41
CA PHE A 44 7.07 8.79 0.10
C PHE A 44 7.77 10.06 -0.38
N GLN A 45 7.98 11.06 0.50
CA GLN A 45 8.74 12.26 0.17
C GLN A 45 10.19 11.95 -0.19
N VAL A 46 10.83 11.02 0.53
CA VAL A 46 12.17 10.52 0.20
C VAL A 46 12.17 9.87 -1.19
N ALA A 47 11.17 9.03 -1.51
CA ALA A 47 11.06 8.42 -2.83
C ALA A 47 10.96 9.46 -3.96
N GLN A 48 10.18 10.53 -3.76
CA GLN A 48 10.07 11.65 -4.70
C GLN A 48 11.39 12.39 -4.86
N PHE A 49 12.07 12.68 -3.74
CA PHE A 49 13.36 13.35 -3.75
C PHE A 49 14.41 12.54 -4.52
N LEU A 50 14.52 11.24 -4.25
CA LEU A 50 15.46 10.35 -4.93
C LEU A 50 15.17 10.22 -6.42
N TYR A 51 13.89 10.23 -6.81
CA TYR A 51 13.50 10.22 -8.22
C TYR A 51 13.97 11.51 -8.91
N ASN A 52 13.67 12.67 -8.32
CA ASN A 52 14.11 13.97 -8.85
C ASN A 52 15.63 14.08 -8.94
N LEU A 53 16.36 13.60 -7.92
CA LEU A 53 17.82 13.54 -7.93
C LEU A 53 18.36 12.64 -9.05
N SER A 54 17.61 11.65 -9.50
CA SER A 54 18.00 10.76 -10.59
C SER A 54 17.71 11.34 -11.98
N THR A 55 16.70 12.19 -12.11
CA THR A 55 16.16 12.63 -13.43
C THR A 55 16.35 14.10 -13.75
N ASN A 56 16.77 14.95 -12.80
CA ASN A 56 16.87 16.39 -12.98
C ASN A 56 18.32 16.87 -12.76
N SER A 57 18.94 17.43 -13.80
CA SER A 57 20.33 17.89 -13.79
C SER A 57 20.59 19.03 -12.80
N ASP A 58 19.64 19.96 -12.63
CA ASP A 58 19.80 21.06 -11.67
C ASP A 58 19.80 20.55 -10.22
N THR A 59 18.97 19.53 -9.94
CA THR A 59 18.94 18.84 -8.65
C THR A 59 20.27 18.13 -8.40
N LYS A 60 20.82 17.43 -9.40
CA LYS A 60 22.13 16.75 -9.31
C LYS A 60 23.24 17.74 -9.01
N LYS A 61 23.30 18.83 -9.77
CA LYS A 61 24.28 19.91 -9.58
C LYS A 61 24.18 20.52 -8.19
N SER A 62 22.97 20.80 -7.72
CA SER A 62 22.74 21.37 -6.37
C SER A 62 23.13 20.40 -5.25
N ALA A 63 22.98 19.09 -5.47
CA ALA A 63 23.39 18.05 -4.53
C ALA A 63 24.88 17.69 -4.60
N GLY A 64 25.62 18.22 -5.60
CA GLY A 64 27.05 17.93 -5.78
C GLY A 64 27.33 16.49 -6.25
N VAL A 65 26.40 15.87 -6.98
CA VAL A 65 26.56 14.51 -7.53
C VAL A 65 26.84 14.54 -9.05
N PRO A 66 27.52 13.52 -9.61
CA PRO A 66 27.75 13.40 -11.06
C PRO A 66 26.45 13.35 -11.89
N ASP A 67 26.55 13.69 -13.18
CA ASP A 67 25.40 13.68 -14.11
C ASP A 67 24.82 12.28 -14.32
N ASP A 68 25.65 11.22 -14.23
CA ASP A 68 25.25 9.82 -14.35
C ASP A 68 24.78 9.20 -13.01
N PHE A 69 24.68 10.00 -11.94
CA PHE A 69 24.17 9.54 -10.66
C PHE A 69 22.68 9.21 -10.72
N GLU A 70 22.31 7.99 -10.32
CA GLU A 70 20.92 7.51 -10.33
C GLU A 70 20.59 6.69 -9.07
N CYS A 71 19.39 6.91 -8.54
CA CYS A 71 18.87 6.28 -7.32
C CYS A 71 17.61 5.43 -7.56
N PHE A 72 17.35 4.97 -8.79
CA PHE A 72 16.10 4.28 -9.15
C PHE A 72 15.78 3.05 -8.29
N LEU A 73 16.78 2.27 -7.89
CA LEU A 73 16.60 1.16 -6.93
C LEU A 73 16.04 1.67 -5.60
N TRP A 74 16.61 2.74 -5.07
CA TRP A 74 16.17 3.33 -3.81
C TRP A 74 14.77 3.93 -3.94
N VAL A 75 14.41 4.53 -5.07
CA VAL A 75 13.03 4.98 -5.35
C VAL A 75 12.04 3.82 -5.22
N VAL A 76 12.33 2.66 -5.81
CA VAL A 76 11.48 1.46 -5.70
C VAL A 76 11.37 0.99 -4.24
N VAL A 77 12.50 0.90 -3.54
CA VAL A 77 12.56 0.48 -2.13
C VAL A 77 11.76 1.42 -1.23
N THR A 78 11.99 2.72 -1.31
CA THR A 78 11.33 3.71 -0.44
C THR A 78 9.86 3.88 -0.78
N SER A 79 9.47 3.70 -2.05
CA SER A 79 8.06 3.64 -2.47
C SER A 79 7.33 2.44 -1.87
N TYR A 80 7.99 1.28 -1.77
CA TYR A 80 7.40 0.14 -1.08
C TYR A 80 7.27 0.39 0.43
N TYR A 81 8.30 0.96 1.08
CA TYR A 81 8.25 1.23 2.52
C TYR A 81 7.17 2.24 2.90
N SER A 82 6.90 3.24 2.06
CA SER A 82 5.77 4.15 2.32
C SER A 82 4.42 3.42 2.28
N MET A 83 4.23 2.47 1.36
CA MET A 83 3.06 1.58 1.33
C MET A 83 3.00 0.64 2.55
N PHE A 84 4.13 0.09 2.98
CA PHE A 84 4.22 -0.75 4.17
C PHE A 84 3.83 0.00 5.43
N TYR A 85 4.29 1.23 5.58
CA TYR A 85 3.93 2.06 6.72
C TYR A 85 2.46 2.45 6.73
N ILE A 86 1.88 2.86 5.59
CA ILE A 86 0.44 3.21 5.59
C ILE A 86 -0.46 1.98 5.82
N ALA A 87 -0.05 0.80 5.34
CA ALA A 87 -0.72 -0.46 5.67
C ALA A 87 -0.69 -0.75 7.17
N ASN A 88 0.46 -0.57 7.81
CA ASN A 88 0.59 -0.75 9.26
C ASN A 88 -0.14 0.35 10.06
N ALA A 89 -0.27 1.57 9.54
CA ALA A 89 -1.13 2.59 10.13
C ALA A 89 -2.59 2.12 10.16
N ALA A 90 -3.08 1.54 9.06
CA ALA A 90 -4.45 1.02 8.98
C ALA A 90 -4.68 -0.17 9.93
N LEU A 91 -3.71 -1.07 10.06
CA LEU A 91 -3.76 -2.17 11.03
C LEU A 91 -3.69 -1.66 12.48
N SER A 92 -2.79 -0.73 12.77
CA SER A 92 -2.65 -0.09 14.08
C SER A 92 -3.93 0.59 14.53
N LYS A 93 -4.62 1.29 13.62
CA LYS A 93 -5.93 1.90 13.86
C LYS A 93 -7.00 0.89 14.26
N LEU A 94 -6.90 -0.36 13.78
CA LEU A 94 -7.76 -1.49 14.20
C LEU A 94 -7.31 -2.17 15.51
N GLY A 95 -6.25 -1.67 16.14
CA GLY A 95 -5.63 -2.26 17.33
C GLY A 95 -4.63 -3.38 17.05
N PHE A 96 -4.26 -3.63 15.79
CA PHE A 96 -3.27 -4.65 15.45
C PHE A 96 -1.84 -4.10 15.45
N LYS A 97 -0.89 -4.90 15.94
CA LYS A 97 0.54 -4.63 15.83
C LYS A 97 1.23 -5.85 15.23
N VAL A 98 1.97 -5.62 14.15
CA VAL A 98 2.76 -6.64 13.45
C VAL A 98 4.14 -6.73 14.11
N GLY A 99 4.59 -7.95 14.40
CA GLY A 99 5.94 -8.22 14.92
C GLY A 99 7.03 -8.06 13.86
N GLU A 100 8.29 -8.19 14.27
CA GLU A 100 9.43 -7.93 13.38
C GLU A 100 9.70 -9.08 12.39
N LYS A 101 9.49 -10.33 12.83
CA LYS A 101 9.69 -11.51 12.00
C LYS A 101 8.60 -11.59 10.93
N PHE A 102 9.01 -11.79 9.68
CA PHE A 102 8.10 -11.91 8.52
C PHE A 102 7.10 -10.75 8.36
N ALA A 103 7.42 -9.56 8.89
CA ALA A 103 6.51 -8.43 9.01
C ALA A 103 5.76 -8.10 7.71
N HIS A 104 6.44 -8.17 6.57
CA HIS A 104 5.84 -7.88 5.27
C HIS A 104 4.75 -8.88 4.86
N LYS A 105 4.95 -10.18 5.12
CA LYS A 105 3.97 -11.23 4.80
C LYS A 105 2.79 -11.18 5.78
N ILE A 106 3.07 -10.97 7.06
CA ILE A 106 2.03 -10.81 8.09
C ILE A 106 1.16 -9.59 7.77
N THR A 107 1.77 -8.46 7.40
CA THR A 107 1.04 -7.26 6.97
C THR A 107 0.14 -7.57 5.78
N GLN A 108 0.64 -8.29 4.77
CA GLN A 108 -0.16 -8.67 3.60
C GLN A 108 -1.36 -9.53 3.99
N ASP A 109 -1.15 -10.59 4.78
CA ASP A 109 -2.23 -11.50 5.19
C ASP A 109 -3.27 -10.77 6.06
N ALA A 110 -2.81 -9.87 6.94
CA ALA A 110 -3.70 -9.06 7.76
C ALA A 110 -4.55 -8.10 6.92
N LEU A 111 -3.99 -7.49 5.87
CA LEU A 111 -4.76 -6.68 4.92
C LEU A 111 -5.80 -7.52 4.17
N LEU A 112 -5.44 -8.71 3.72
CA LEU A 112 -6.35 -9.64 3.04
C LEU A 112 -7.56 -9.98 3.94
N VAL A 113 -7.30 -10.34 5.20
CA VAL A 113 -8.37 -10.75 6.12
C VAL A 113 -9.20 -9.56 6.61
N HIS A 114 -8.57 -8.45 6.98
CA HIS A 114 -9.25 -7.35 7.68
C HIS A 114 -9.70 -6.19 6.79
N PHE A 115 -9.36 -6.19 5.50
CA PHE A 115 -9.79 -5.15 4.57
C PHE A 115 -10.48 -5.70 3.32
N ILE A 116 -10.10 -6.89 2.86
CA ILE A 116 -10.74 -7.54 1.69
C ILE A 116 -11.88 -8.43 2.12
N LYS A 117 -11.62 -9.47 2.93
CA LYS A 117 -12.66 -10.46 3.26
C LYS A 117 -13.90 -9.86 3.95
N ASN A 118 -13.71 -8.90 4.84
CA ASN A 118 -14.81 -8.22 5.51
C ASN A 118 -15.43 -7.07 4.69
N ASN A 119 -15.01 -6.90 3.43
CA ASN A 119 -15.41 -5.83 2.54
C ASN A 119 -15.17 -4.42 3.07
N LYS A 120 -14.31 -4.23 4.08
CA LYS A 120 -14.13 -2.91 4.72
C LYS A 120 -13.59 -1.89 3.72
N LEU A 121 -12.60 -2.26 2.92
CA LEU A 121 -12.06 -1.39 1.87
C LEU A 121 -13.06 -1.14 0.75
N ALA A 122 -13.77 -2.17 0.30
CA ALA A 122 -14.76 -2.06 -0.77
C ALA A 122 -15.92 -1.13 -0.38
N LYS A 123 -16.47 -1.28 0.83
CA LYS A 123 -17.52 -0.41 1.37
C LYS A 123 -17.05 1.04 1.47
N HIS A 124 -15.83 1.27 1.94
CA HIS A 124 -15.27 2.61 2.02
C HIS A 124 -15.18 3.31 0.66
N LEU A 125 -14.65 2.61 -0.35
CA LEU A 125 -14.53 3.15 -1.71
C LEU A 125 -15.92 3.41 -2.35
N LEU A 126 -16.88 2.53 -2.07
CA LEU A 126 -18.27 2.70 -2.50
C LEU A 126 -18.91 3.94 -1.86
N ASP A 127 -18.73 4.14 -0.56
CA ASP A 127 -19.30 5.28 0.17
C ASP A 127 -18.73 6.61 -0.33
N GLU A 128 -17.42 6.68 -0.62
CA GLU A 128 -16.81 7.86 -1.24
C GLU A 128 -17.38 8.15 -2.63
N TYR A 129 -17.57 7.09 -3.43
CA TYR A 129 -18.17 7.21 -4.76
C TYR A 129 -19.60 7.75 -4.69
N LYS A 130 -20.40 7.27 -3.73
CA LYS A 130 -21.77 7.77 -3.51
C LYS A 130 -21.75 9.25 -3.12
N GLN A 131 -20.96 9.62 -2.11
CA GLN A 131 -20.85 11.00 -1.62
C GLN A 131 -20.41 12.02 -2.68
N THR A 132 -19.68 11.59 -3.70
CA THR A 132 -19.18 12.48 -4.76
C THR A 132 -20.03 12.46 -6.04
N LYS A 133 -20.95 11.49 -6.18
CA LYS A 133 -21.68 11.24 -7.44
C LYS A 133 -23.13 10.81 -7.23
N ASP A 134 -23.82 11.39 -6.27
CA ASP A 134 -25.24 11.10 -5.97
C ASP A 134 -26.14 11.19 -7.23
N GLU A 135 -25.82 12.04 -8.20
CA GLU A 135 -26.58 12.18 -9.46
C GLU A 135 -26.27 11.09 -10.50
N VAL A 136 -25.06 10.53 -10.53
CA VAL A 136 -24.62 9.57 -11.58
C VAL A 136 -25.13 8.15 -11.29
N LEU A 137 -25.29 7.80 -10.02
CA LEU A 137 -25.79 6.49 -9.59
C LEU A 137 -27.21 6.21 -10.06
N ASN A 138 -28.08 7.23 -9.99
CA ASN A 138 -29.44 7.14 -10.52
C ASN A 138 -29.47 7.02 -12.05
N LEU A 139 -28.46 7.54 -12.75
CA LEU A 139 -28.38 7.52 -14.22
C LEU A 139 -27.82 6.21 -14.80
N MET A 140 -27.00 5.47 -14.04
CA MET A 140 -26.33 4.25 -14.53
C MET A 140 -27.17 2.98 -14.38
N GLY A 141 -28.28 3.01 -13.63
CA GLY A 141 -29.19 1.86 -13.47
C GLY A 141 -28.56 0.63 -12.79
N LEU A 142 -27.35 0.75 -12.24
CA LEU A 142 -26.68 -0.32 -11.50
C LEU A 142 -27.32 -0.45 -10.11
N ASN A 143 -27.62 -1.69 -9.70
CA ASN A 143 -28.04 -1.91 -8.34
C ASN A 143 -26.83 -1.89 -7.38
N GLU A 144 -27.09 -1.67 -6.09
CA GLU A 144 -26.04 -1.51 -5.07
C GLU A 144 -25.12 -2.73 -4.95
N GLU A 145 -25.64 -3.93 -5.25
CA GLU A 145 -24.88 -5.18 -5.19
C GLU A 145 -23.83 -5.27 -6.31
N GLU A 146 -24.19 -4.92 -7.54
CA GLU A 146 -23.28 -4.87 -8.69
C GLU A 146 -22.16 -3.86 -8.45
N LEU A 147 -22.52 -2.69 -7.92
CA LEU A 147 -21.55 -1.65 -7.61
C LEU A 147 -20.59 -2.09 -6.49
N LEU A 148 -21.10 -2.77 -5.46
CA LEU A 148 -20.25 -3.35 -4.42
C LEU A 148 -19.25 -4.37 -4.98
N LYS A 149 -19.65 -5.21 -5.95
CA LYS A 149 -18.75 -6.17 -6.62
C LYS A 149 -17.61 -5.46 -7.35
N GLU A 150 -17.90 -4.37 -8.05
CA GLU A 150 -16.86 -3.53 -8.70
C GLU A 150 -15.87 -2.96 -7.67
N PHE A 151 -16.36 -2.47 -6.53
CA PHE A 151 -15.50 -1.96 -5.47
C PHE A 151 -14.73 -3.05 -4.72
N GLN A 152 -15.27 -4.26 -4.62
CA GLN A 152 -14.53 -5.44 -4.14
C GLN A 152 -13.36 -5.77 -5.08
N LEU A 153 -13.57 -5.70 -6.40
CA LEU A 153 -12.51 -5.90 -7.38
C LEU A 153 -11.42 -4.82 -7.26
N LYS A 154 -11.81 -3.54 -7.16
CA LYS A 154 -10.87 -2.43 -6.93
C LYS A 154 -10.09 -2.58 -5.63
N ALA A 155 -10.76 -2.97 -4.54
CA ALA A 155 -10.12 -3.24 -3.27
C ALA A 155 -9.07 -4.37 -3.40
N LYS A 156 -9.43 -5.48 -4.05
CA LYS A 156 -8.50 -6.58 -4.33
C LYS A 156 -7.30 -6.10 -5.15
N GLN A 157 -7.51 -5.29 -6.20
CA GLN A 157 -6.42 -4.74 -7.01
C GLN A 157 -5.48 -3.82 -6.21
N LEU A 158 -6.04 -2.99 -5.32
CA LEU A 158 -5.27 -2.11 -4.45
C LEU A 158 -4.33 -2.93 -3.53
N ILE A 159 -4.86 -3.95 -2.85
CA ILE A 159 -4.05 -4.80 -1.97
C ILE A 159 -3.08 -5.69 -2.76
N ALA A 160 -3.45 -6.15 -3.95
CA ALA A 160 -2.54 -6.88 -4.83
C ALA A 160 -1.32 -6.03 -5.23
N THR A 161 -1.51 -4.70 -5.38
CA THR A 161 -0.41 -3.77 -5.69
C THR A 161 0.63 -3.74 -4.57
N PHE A 162 0.23 -3.90 -3.31
CA PHE A 162 1.15 -3.99 -2.18
C PHE A 162 2.09 -5.19 -2.27
N ASP A 163 1.55 -6.39 -2.53
CA ASP A 163 2.38 -7.60 -2.68
C ASP A 163 3.24 -7.55 -3.94
N TYR A 164 2.68 -7.01 -5.02
CA TYR A 164 3.41 -6.80 -6.27
C TYR A 164 4.67 -5.94 -6.05
N GLN A 165 4.54 -4.81 -5.33
CA GLN A 165 5.68 -3.94 -5.02
C GLN A 165 6.69 -4.60 -4.09
N ARG A 166 6.23 -5.42 -3.14
CA ARG A 166 7.09 -6.22 -2.26
C ARG A 166 7.97 -7.18 -3.07
N LYS A 167 7.39 -7.94 -4.00
CA LYS A 167 8.09 -8.91 -4.85
C LYS A 167 9.05 -8.21 -5.80
N ARG A 168 8.57 -7.15 -6.47
CA ARG A 168 9.35 -6.36 -7.43
C ARG A 168 10.58 -5.71 -6.82
N ARG A 169 10.55 -5.32 -5.53
CA ARG A 169 11.75 -4.87 -4.80
C ARG A 169 12.85 -5.93 -4.80
N GLY A 170 12.48 -7.21 -4.59
CA GLY A 170 13.42 -8.32 -4.60
C GLY A 170 14.03 -8.56 -5.98
N GLU A 171 13.23 -8.43 -7.04
CA GLU A 171 13.64 -8.67 -8.43
C GLU A 171 14.48 -7.52 -9.03
N PHE A 172 14.17 -6.27 -8.65
CA PHE A 172 14.81 -5.06 -9.21
C PHE A 172 16.32 -4.99 -8.96
N GLN A 173 16.80 -5.70 -7.94
CA GLN A 173 18.21 -5.71 -7.55
C GLN A 173 19.08 -6.59 -8.48
N TYR A 174 18.49 -7.49 -9.28
CA TYR A 174 19.27 -8.53 -9.96
C TYR A 174 19.20 -8.51 -11.50
N GLU A 175 18.20 -7.90 -12.16
CA GLU A 175 17.92 -8.23 -13.57
C GLU A 175 17.63 -7.07 -14.55
N ILE A 176 17.70 -5.79 -14.16
CA ILE A 176 17.12 -4.71 -15.00
C ILE A 176 18.17 -3.79 -15.65
N GLN A 177 18.05 -3.54 -16.96
CA GLN A 177 18.82 -2.57 -17.75
C GLN A 177 18.48 -1.11 -17.39
N THR A 178 19.43 -0.18 -17.54
CA THR A 178 19.34 1.22 -17.07
C THR A 178 18.10 2.00 -17.53
N SER A 179 17.71 1.91 -18.80
CA SER A 179 16.51 2.62 -19.31
C SER A 179 15.19 2.08 -18.73
N ALA A 180 15.14 0.78 -18.44
CA ALA A 180 13.99 0.17 -17.76
C ALA A 180 13.94 0.57 -16.28
N LYS A 181 15.07 0.92 -15.65
CA LYS A 181 15.13 1.31 -14.22
C LYS A 181 14.32 2.58 -13.94
N GLN A 182 14.43 3.61 -14.79
CA GLN A 182 13.69 4.85 -14.61
C GLN A 182 12.17 4.64 -14.68
N HIS A 183 11.71 3.96 -15.74
CA HIS A 183 10.28 3.69 -15.93
C HIS A 183 9.71 2.86 -14.78
N VAL A 184 10.45 1.86 -14.32
CA VAL A 184 10.07 1.05 -13.15
C VAL A 184 9.96 1.92 -11.89
N ALA A 185 10.95 2.78 -11.63
CA ALA A 185 10.95 3.66 -10.47
C ALA A 185 9.75 4.61 -10.48
N GLN A 186 9.44 5.22 -11.62
CA GLN A 186 8.25 6.08 -11.79
C GLN A 186 6.96 5.31 -11.50
N LEU A 187 6.79 4.12 -12.07
CA LEU A 187 5.61 3.27 -11.80
C LEU A 187 5.49 2.88 -10.32
N SER A 188 6.61 2.62 -9.64
CA SER A 188 6.59 2.34 -8.21
C SER A 188 6.18 3.55 -7.39
N LEU A 189 6.66 4.73 -7.76
CA LEU A 189 6.28 5.98 -7.12
C LEU A 189 4.79 6.30 -7.31
N ASP A 190 4.25 6.15 -8.52
CA ASP A 190 2.83 6.41 -8.80
C ASP A 190 1.91 5.42 -8.09
N ARG A 191 2.27 4.14 -8.07
CA ARG A 191 1.51 3.13 -7.31
C ARG A 191 1.53 3.39 -5.80
N ALA A 192 2.68 3.81 -5.26
CA ALA A 192 2.76 4.20 -3.86
C ALA A 192 1.88 5.42 -3.56
N ARG A 193 1.86 6.42 -4.46
CA ARG A 193 0.98 7.60 -4.34
C ARG A 193 -0.49 7.16 -4.23
N THR A 194 -0.98 6.39 -5.19
CA THR A 194 -2.36 5.91 -5.20
C THR A 194 -2.68 5.08 -3.96
N PHE A 195 -1.80 4.14 -3.59
CA PHE A 195 -2.01 3.30 -2.41
C PHE A 195 -2.10 4.10 -1.11
N ILE A 196 -1.20 5.06 -0.91
CA ILE A 196 -1.22 5.93 0.26
C ILE A 196 -2.48 6.80 0.30
N GLN A 197 -2.89 7.36 -0.84
CA GLN A 197 -4.11 8.16 -0.93
C GLN A 197 -5.33 7.35 -0.51
N GLU A 198 -5.54 6.18 -1.12
CA GLU A 198 -6.69 5.33 -0.80
C GLU A 198 -6.68 4.81 0.64
N MET A 199 -5.50 4.41 1.16
CA MET A 199 -5.41 3.93 2.54
C MET A 199 -5.59 5.05 3.58
N ASN A 200 -5.15 6.28 3.32
CA ASN A 200 -5.41 7.42 4.22
C ASN A 200 -6.90 7.68 4.36
N LYS A 201 -7.64 7.72 3.25
CA LYS A 201 -9.11 7.91 3.30
C LYS A 201 -9.78 6.86 4.17
N VAL A 202 -9.36 5.60 4.03
CA VAL A 202 -9.86 4.48 4.83
C VAL A 202 -9.56 4.68 6.31
N ILE A 203 -8.35 5.12 6.67
CA ILE A 203 -7.93 5.38 8.05
C ILE A 203 -8.71 6.54 8.67
N ASP A 204 -8.95 7.62 7.92
CA ASP A 204 -9.62 8.83 8.41
C ASP A 204 -11.09 8.59 8.78
N LYS A 205 -11.72 7.56 8.19
CA LYS A 205 -13.10 7.15 8.51
C LYS A 205 -13.20 6.05 9.58
N MET A 206 -12.09 5.62 10.20
CA MET A 206 -12.07 4.66 11.33
C MET A 206 -12.02 5.34 12.69
#